data_AF-A0A7C8F9W1-F1
#
_entry.id   AF-A0A7C8F9W1-F1
#
_cell.length_a   1.000
_cell.length_b   1.000
_cell.length_c   1.000
_cell.angle_alpha   90.00
_cell.angle_beta   90.00
_cell.angle_gamma   90.00
#
_symmetry.space_group_name_H-M   'P 1'
#
loop_
_entity.id
_entity.type
_entity.pdbx_description
1 polymer ?
#
loop_
_entity_poly.entity_id
_entity_poly.type
_entity_poly.pdbx_seq_one_letter_code
_entity_poly.pdbx_strand_id
1 'polypeptide(L)'
;MMQKTWNLLVSVLLLAAVTCSVVQAEVSKKKELITQSEAGWQITNTTVVKASQAVTFRQGVIVDDYIVSGDAAALSTATPIQKGKVRFTVNLFSPIRDMPGQRAGLWYLQGTWTITADDAKPELLKIRHNPYVIEGDIKAELANNPVDQPSAELAAKVYILNSMAAGRWTNGYGTYAGNGSFEGSITLNIDSHPDLTQPNEAKK
;
A
#
# COMPACT_ATOMS: atom_id res chain seq x y z
N MET A 1 24.92 -37.24 -65.34
CA MET A 1 25.94 -37.31 -64.28
C MET A 1 25.23 -37.04 -62.94
N MET A 2 24.68 -37.99 -62.16
CA MET A 2 25.14 -39.34 -61.76
C MET A 2 26.59 -39.28 -61.26
N GLN A 3 26.95 -39.57 -60.00
CA GLN A 3 26.63 -40.77 -59.21
C GLN A 3 26.98 -40.57 -57.72
N LYS A 4 26.17 -41.18 -56.84
CA LYS A 4 26.49 -41.58 -55.45
C LYS A 4 27.56 -42.68 -55.42
N THR A 5 28.45 -42.65 -54.44
CA THR A 5 28.99 -43.82 -53.68
C THR A 5 29.50 -43.27 -52.31
N TRP A 6 29.01 -43.69 -51.13
CA TRP A 6 29.26 -44.95 -50.40
C TRP A 6 30.74 -45.06 -49.95
N ASN A 7 31.13 -45.45 -48.74
CA ASN A 7 30.47 -45.87 -47.50
C ASN A 7 31.58 -46.25 -46.48
N LEU A 8 31.21 -46.35 -45.19
CA LEU A 8 31.83 -47.21 -44.15
C LEU A 8 33.28 -46.92 -43.66
N LEU A 9 33.73 -47.19 -42.41
CA LEU A 9 33.20 -47.47 -41.06
C LEU A 9 34.47 -47.83 -40.21
N VAL A 10 34.35 -47.88 -38.87
CA VAL A 10 35.20 -48.67 -37.92
C VAL A 10 36.53 -48.00 -37.49
N SER A 11 36.61 -47.34 -36.31
CA SER A 11 36.98 -47.93 -34.99
C SER A 11 38.40 -47.44 -34.57
N VAL A 12 38.85 -47.24 -33.32
CA VAL A 12 38.41 -47.61 -31.97
C VAL A 12 39.46 -47.04 -30.97
N LEU A 13 39.01 -46.58 -29.78
CA LEU A 13 39.71 -46.58 -28.45
C LEU A 13 41.00 -45.71 -28.27
N LEU A 14 41.41 -45.18 -27.11
CA LEU A 14 41.09 -45.31 -25.66
C LEU A 14 41.79 -44.17 -24.87
N LEU A 15 41.52 -44.10 -23.55
CA LEU A 15 42.23 -43.43 -22.42
C LEU A 15 41.79 -41.98 -22.08
N ALA A 16 40.86 -41.76 -21.15
CA ALA A 16 40.94 -41.88 -19.68
C ALA A 16 41.57 -40.67 -18.97
N ALA A 17 40.72 -39.82 -18.38
CA ALA A 17 41.05 -39.07 -17.17
C ALA A 17 39.76 -38.84 -16.36
N VAL A 18 39.78 -39.42 -15.16
CA VAL A 18 38.69 -39.60 -14.21
C VAL A 18 38.44 -38.30 -13.44
N THR A 19 37.16 -37.92 -13.45
CA THR A 19 36.35 -37.22 -12.45
C THR A 19 37.03 -36.56 -11.24
N CYS A 20 36.72 -35.28 -11.04
CA CYS A 20 36.27 -34.78 -9.74
C CYS A 20 35.46 -33.49 -9.94
N SER A 21 34.22 -33.63 -10.40
CA SER A 21 33.29 -32.51 -10.42
C SER A 21 32.66 -32.40 -9.04
N VAL A 22 33.16 -31.45 -8.24
CA VAL A 22 32.50 -31.02 -7.00
C VAL A 22 31.13 -30.48 -7.41
N VAL A 23 30.08 -31.25 -7.17
CA VAL A 23 28.70 -30.74 -7.25
C VAL A 23 28.51 -29.86 -6.02
N GLN A 24 28.81 -28.57 -6.16
CA GLN A 24 28.30 -27.56 -5.24
C GLN A 24 26.79 -27.51 -5.44
N ALA A 25 26.06 -28.17 -4.54
CA ALA A 25 24.65 -27.89 -4.35
C ALA A 25 24.55 -26.46 -3.84
N GLU A 26 24.31 -25.51 -4.75
CA GLU A 26 23.87 -24.18 -4.38
C GLU A 26 22.52 -24.35 -3.69
N VAL A 27 22.53 -24.22 -2.36
CA VAL A 27 21.33 -23.98 -1.57
C VAL A 27 20.81 -22.61 -2.00
N SER A 28 20.03 -22.60 -3.08
CA SER A 28 19.27 -21.44 -3.51
C SER A 28 18.29 -21.12 -2.40
N LYS A 29 18.65 -20.15 -1.55
CA LYS A 29 17.69 -19.46 -0.70
C LYS A 29 16.70 -18.79 -1.65
N LYS A 30 15.58 -19.47 -1.91
CA LYS A 30 14.46 -18.97 -2.71
C LYS A 30 14.07 -17.62 -2.14
N LYS A 31 14.48 -16.54 -2.80
CA LYS A 31 14.16 -15.17 -2.42
C LYS A 31 12.64 -15.05 -2.48
N GLU A 32 11.99 -14.90 -1.33
CA GLU A 32 10.55 -14.62 -1.27
C GLU A 32 10.27 -13.40 -2.15
N LEU A 33 9.49 -13.60 -3.20
CA LEU A 33 9.27 -12.59 -4.22
C LEU A 33 8.21 -11.62 -3.71
N ILE A 34 8.65 -10.51 -3.10
CA ILE A 34 7.78 -9.37 -2.83
C ILE A 34 7.29 -8.85 -4.18
N THR A 35 5.96 -8.79 -4.36
CA THR A 35 5.36 -8.25 -5.58
C THR A 35 5.12 -6.76 -5.39
N GLN A 36 5.72 -5.94 -6.24
CA GLN A 36 5.51 -4.48 -6.24
C GLN A 36 4.40 -4.14 -7.23
N SER A 37 3.46 -3.30 -6.81
CA SER A 37 2.34 -2.84 -7.64
C SER A 37 1.90 -1.44 -7.24
N GLU A 38 1.34 -0.70 -8.19
CA GLU A 38 0.67 0.57 -7.90
C GLU A 38 -0.82 0.32 -7.62
N ALA A 39 -1.34 0.98 -6.59
CA ALA A 39 -2.76 0.99 -6.25
C ALA A 39 -3.22 2.42 -6.04
N GLY A 40 -4.46 2.71 -6.42
CA GLY A 40 -5.00 4.03 -6.17
C GLY A 40 -6.51 4.06 -6.14
N TRP A 41 -7.04 5.05 -5.41
CA TRP A 41 -8.47 5.26 -5.21
C TRP A 41 -8.82 6.71 -5.43
N GLN A 42 -9.85 6.95 -6.23
CA GLN A 42 -10.58 8.21 -6.25
C GLN A 42 -11.55 8.26 -5.06
N ILE A 43 -11.49 9.35 -4.31
CA ILE A 43 -12.35 9.63 -3.16
C ILE A 43 -13.36 10.72 -3.54
N THR A 44 -14.64 10.47 -3.27
CA THR A 44 -15.75 11.37 -3.61
C THR A 44 -16.87 11.30 -2.56
N ASN A 45 -17.80 12.26 -2.59
CA ASN A 45 -19.01 12.26 -1.76
C ASN A 45 -18.69 12.20 -0.26
N THR A 46 -17.65 12.92 0.14
CA THR A 46 -17.20 12.90 1.53
C THR A 46 -18.16 13.67 2.43
N THR A 47 -18.36 13.16 3.64
CA THR A 47 -19.19 13.75 4.67
C THR A 47 -18.48 13.68 6.01
N VAL A 48 -18.68 14.72 6.82
CA VAL A 48 -18.17 14.76 8.19
C VAL A 48 -19.05 13.86 9.06
N VAL A 49 -18.47 12.77 9.54
CA VAL A 49 -19.14 11.81 10.43
C VAL A 49 -19.07 12.30 11.87
N LYS A 50 -17.92 12.88 12.26
CA LYS A 50 -17.72 13.47 13.57
C LYS A 50 -16.97 14.79 13.39
N ALA A 51 -17.66 15.88 13.67
CA ALA A 51 -17.03 17.19 13.83
C ALA A 51 -16.40 17.25 15.22
N SER A 52 -15.18 17.77 15.29
CA SER A 52 -14.51 18.05 16.55
C SER A 52 -14.31 19.54 16.71
N GLN A 53 -14.31 20.00 17.96
CA GLN A 53 -14.11 21.41 18.26
C GLN A 53 -12.63 21.73 18.33
N ALA A 54 -12.24 22.86 17.75
CA ALA A 54 -10.90 23.40 17.94
C ALA A 54 -10.73 23.83 19.41
N VAL A 55 -9.72 23.29 20.07
CA VAL A 55 -9.36 23.62 21.44
C VAL A 55 -8.04 24.38 21.43
N THR A 56 -8.08 25.61 21.95
CA THR A 56 -6.88 26.44 22.10
C THR A 56 -6.28 26.25 23.49
N PHE A 57 -4.97 26.03 23.53
CA PHE A 57 -4.19 25.89 24.76
C PHE A 57 -2.87 26.66 24.62
N ARG A 58 -2.05 26.65 25.68
CA ARG A 58 -0.85 27.50 25.76
C ARG A 58 0.20 27.22 24.67
N GLN A 59 0.15 26.07 24.02
CA GLN A 59 1.13 25.66 23.02
C GLN A 59 0.59 25.71 21.59
N GLY A 60 -0.72 25.88 21.40
CA GLY A 60 -1.32 25.90 20.07
C GLY A 60 -2.82 25.64 20.03
N VAL A 61 -3.31 25.28 18.85
CA VAL A 61 -4.69 24.87 18.60
C VAL A 61 -4.70 23.41 18.18
N ILE A 62 -5.56 22.59 18.80
CA ILE A 62 -5.79 21.19 18.43
C ILE A 62 -7.21 21.04 17.90
N VAL A 63 -7.38 20.22 16.86
CA VAL A 63 -8.64 19.57 16.52
C VAL A 63 -8.41 18.06 16.61
N ASP A 64 -9.12 17.37 17.49
CA ASP A 64 -8.85 15.96 17.79
C ASP A 64 -10.03 15.07 17.36
N ASP A 65 -9.76 13.88 16.83
CA ASP A 65 -10.77 12.90 16.43
C ASP A 65 -11.80 13.45 15.41
N TYR A 66 -11.30 14.16 14.39
CA TYR A 66 -12.10 14.60 13.24
C TYR A 66 -12.27 13.45 12.26
N ILE A 67 -13.51 13.08 11.96
CA ILE A 67 -13.81 11.90 11.16
C ILE A 67 -14.57 12.29 9.90
N VAL A 68 -14.02 11.90 8.76
CA VAL A 68 -14.62 12.05 7.44
C VAL A 68 -14.83 10.67 6.82
N SER A 69 -15.94 10.47 6.12
CA SER A 69 -16.20 9.27 5.35
C SER A 69 -16.73 9.60 3.96
N GLY A 70 -16.35 8.82 2.96
CA GLY A 70 -16.78 9.00 1.59
C GLY A 70 -16.75 7.71 0.79
N ASP A 71 -16.98 7.82 -0.50
CA ASP A 71 -16.88 6.73 -1.46
C ASP A 71 -15.45 6.62 -1.97
N ALA A 72 -14.96 5.38 -2.12
CA ALA A 72 -13.69 5.07 -2.75
C ALA A 72 -13.92 4.19 -3.99
N ALA A 73 -13.37 4.62 -5.12
CA ALA A 73 -13.39 3.86 -6.37
C ALA A 73 -11.96 3.65 -6.86
N ALA A 74 -11.60 2.42 -7.21
CA ALA A 74 -10.27 2.12 -7.73
C ALA A 74 -9.96 2.88 -9.02
N LEU A 75 -8.74 3.38 -9.13
CA LEU A 75 -8.19 4.01 -10.33
C LEU A 75 -7.74 2.97 -11.36
N SER A 76 -7.53 1.72 -10.93
CA SER A 76 -7.09 0.62 -11.80
C SER A 76 -7.72 -0.71 -11.38
N THR A 77 -7.86 -1.63 -12.34
CA THR A 77 -8.35 -3.00 -12.09
C THR A 77 -7.38 -3.84 -11.25
N ALA A 78 -6.12 -3.42 -11.13
CA ALA A 78 -5.12 -4.07 -10.27
C ALA A 78 -5.20 -3.65 -8.80
N THR A 79 -5.99 -2.62 -8.48
CA THR A 79 -6.14 -2.10 -7.11
C THR A 79 -6.89 -3.11 -6.22
N PRO A 80 -6.40 -3.46 -5.03
CA PRO A 80 -6.97 -4.53 -4.19
C PRO A 80 -8.45 -4.40 -3.79
N ILE A 81 -8.96 -3.17 -3.64
CA ILE A 81 -10.38 -2.90 -3.38
C ILE A 81 -10.92 -2.06 -4.53
N GLN A 82 -11.88 -2.60 -5.28
CA GLN A 82 -12.41 -1.95 -6.48
C GLN A 82 -13.41 -0.83 -6.16
N LYS A 83 -14.28 -1.05 -5.17
CA LYS A 83 -15.24 -0.06 -4.65
C LYS A 83 -15.44 -0.27 -3.17
N GLY A 84 -15.63 0.82 -2.44
CA GLY A 84 -15.80 0.75 -1.00
C GLY A 84 -16.11 2.09 -0.34
N LYS A 85 -16.14 2.07 0.99
CA LYS A 85 -16.21 3.26 1.83
C LYS A 85 -14.86 3.59 2.40
N VAL A 86 -14.42 4.82 2.21
CA VAL A 86 -13.26 5.37 2.91
C VAL A 86 -13.69 6.01 4.22
N ARG A 87 -12.83 5.94 5.22
CA ARG A 87 -12.94 6.68 6.47
C ARG A 87 -11.57 7.23 6.84
N PHE A 88 -11.49 8.53 7.05
CA PHE A 88 -10.34 9.21 7.64
C PHE A 88 -10.65 9.53 9.09
N THR A 89 -9.70 9.29 9.99
CA THR A 89 -9.73 9.70 11.39
C THR A 89 -8.48 10.51 11.65
N VAL A 90 -8.60 11.83 11.76
CA VAL A 90 -7.47 12.75 11.76
C VAL A 90 -7.48 13.69 12.95
N ASN A 91 -6.26 14.03 13.36
CA ASN A 91 -5.94 15.01 14.37
C ASN A 91 -5.13 16.12 13.70
N LEU A 92 -5.39 17.35 14.11
CA LEU A 92 -4.76 18.56 13.60
C LEU A 92 -4.14 19.32 14.76
N PHE A 93 -2.93 19.82 14.56
CA PHE A 93 -2.25 20.66 15.53
C PHE A 93 -1.59 21.86 14.84
N SER A 94 -1.81 23.05 15.37
CA SER A 94 -1.07 24.25 14.96
C SER A 94 -0.36 24.88 16.16
N PRO A 95 0.98 24.87 16.22
CA PRO A 95 1.70 25.45 17.33
C PRO A 95 1.77 26.99 17.22
N ILE A 96 1.71 27.68 18.36
CA ILE A 96 1.84 29.15 18.41
C ILE A 96 3.30 29.64 18.36
N ARG A 97 4.27 28.73 18.48
CA ARG A 97 5.71 28.99 18.43
C ARG A 97 6.41 27.77 17.86
N ASP A 98 7.61 27.96 17.31
CA ASP A 98 8.39 26.84 16.80
C ASP A 98 8.66 25.79 17.90
N MET A 99 8.59 24.52 17.52
CA MET A 99 8.81 23.34 18.35
C MET A 99 9.73 22.35 17.59
N PRO A 100 10.35 21.37 18.26
CA PRO A 100 11.17 20.37 17.56
C PRO A 100 10.40 19.68 16.44
N GLY A 101 10.82 19.89 15.19
CA GLY A 101 10.18 19.33 14.00
C GLY A 101 8.87 20.01 13.58
N GLN A 102 8.47 21.13 14.21
CA GLN A 102 7.23 21.83 13.90
C GLN A 102 7.42 23.35 13.93
N ARG A 103 6.85 24.05 12.95
CA ARG A 103 6.97 25.50 12.77
C ARG A 103 5.66 26.18 13.14
N ALA A 104 5.78 27.34 13.78
CA ALA A 104 4.64 28.18 14.11
C ALA A 104 3.86 28.58 12.85
N GLY A 105 2.52 28.62 12.96
CA GLY A 105 1.64 29.04 11.88
C GLY A 105 1.37 27.99 10.81
N LEU A 106 1.96 26.79 10.90
CA LEU A 106 1.58 25.64 10.09
C LEU A 106 0.56 24.76 10.84
N TRP A 107 -0.17 23.97 10.07
CA TRP A 107 -1.09 22.95 10.55
C TRP A 107 -0.51 21.57 10.26
N TYR A 108 -0.38 20.77 11.31
CA TYR A 108 0.13 19.40 11.25
C TYR A 108 -1.06 18.45 11.30
N LEU A 109 -1.31 17.74 10.21
CA LEU A 109 -2.32 16.69 10.12
C LEU A 109 -1.65 15.35 10.37
N GLN A 110 -2.24 14.55 11.27
CA GLN A 110 -1.85 13.16 11.48
C GLN A 110 -3.11 12.33 11.75
N GLY A 111 -3.19 11.14 11.16
CA GLY A 111 -4.32 10.26 11.40
C GLY A 111 -4.20 8.91 10.74
N THR A 112 -5.31 8.20 10.74
CA THR A 112 -5.49 6.93 10.03
C THR A 112 -6.52 7.08 8.92
N TRP A 113 -6.41 6.21 7.93
CA TRP A 113 -7.43 6.03 6.90
C TRP A 113 -7.70 4.55 6.70
N THR A 114 -8.95 4.23 6.36
CA THR A 114 -9.37 2.86 6.05
C THR A 114 -10.24 2.87 4.81
N ILE A 115 -10.10 1.87 3.94
CA ILE A 115 -11.05 1.58 2.87
C ILE A 115 -11.65 0.20 3.14
N THR A 116 -12.98 0.15 3.24
CA THR A 116 -13.75 -1.10 3.41
C THR A 116 -14.50 -1.40 2.12
N ALA A 117 -14.32 -2.59 1.57
CA ALA A 117 -14.99 -2.99 0.33
C ALA A 117 -16.52 -3.04 0.49
N ASP A 118 -17.26 -2.63 -0.54
CA ASP A 118 -18.75 -2.60 -0.51
C ASP A 118 -19.37 -3.99 -0.46
N ASP A 119 -18.69 -5.00 -0.99
CA ASP A 119 -19.13 -6.40 -1.03
C ASP A 119 -18.74 -7.19 0.23
N ALA A 120 -18.16 -6.52 1.23
CA ALA A 120 -17.75 -7.15 2.47
C ALA A 120 -18.96 -7.66 3.26
N LYS A 121 -19.03 -8.98 3.47
CA LYS A 121 -20.04 -9.56 4.36
C LYS A 121 -19.78 -9.10 5.80
N PRO A 122 -20.80 -8.66 6.57
CA PRO A 122 -20.63 -8.17 7.93
C PRO A 122 -19.93 -9.15 8.89
N GLU A 123 -20.08 -10.45 8.63
CA GLU A 123 -19.43 -11.52 9.40
C GLU A 123 -17.91 -11.53 9.20
N LEU A 124 -17.43 -11.22 7.99
CA LEU A 124 -16.01 -11.22 7.64
C LEU A 124 -15.30 -9.97 8.16
N LEU A 125 -16.03 -8.86 8.35
CA LEU A 125 -15.52 -7.64 8.98
C LEU A 125 -15.08 -7.85 10.44
N LYS A 126 -15.57 -8.90 11.11
CA LYS A 126 -15.18 -9.23 12.49
C LYS A 126 -13.89 -10.04 12.58
N ILE A 127 -13.41 -10.56 11.45
CA ILE A 127 -12.18 -11.36 11.40
C ILE A 127 -10.98 -10.41 11.54
N ARG A 128 -10.04 -10.79 12.40
CA ARG A 128 -8.77 -10.07 12.53
C ARG A 128 -7.99 -10.19 11.20
N HIS A 129 -7.50 -9.07 10.68
CA HIS A 129 -6.76 -8.98 9.41
C HIS A 129 -7.62 -9.41 8.20
N ASN A 130 -8.70 -8.67 7.99
CA ASN A 130 -9.67 -8.94 6.92
C ASN A 130 -9.16 -8.47 5.54
N PRO A 131 -9.18 -9.30 4.48
CA PRO A 131 -8.84 -8.87 3.12
C PRO A 131 -9.75 -7.79 2.52
N TYR A 132 -10.94 -7.56 3.08
CA TYR A 132 -11.89 -6.52 2.64
C TYR A 132 -11.62 -5.14 3.26
N VAL A 133 -10.64 -5.02 4.16
CA VAL A 133 -10.29 -3.75 4.80
C VAL A 133 -8.81 -3.48 4.57
N ILE A 134 -8.52 -2.32 3.99
CA ILE A 134 -7.17 -1.78 3.91
C ILE A 134 -7.09 -0.60 4.84
N GLU A 135 -6.09 -0.60 5.70
CA GLU A 135 -5.83 0.48 6.63
C GLU A 135 -4.42 1.05 6.47
N GLY A 136 -4.29 2.31 6.81
CA GLY A 136 -3.03 3.02 6.78
C GLY A 136 -3.10 4.31 7.57
N ASP A 137 -2.03 5.06 7.49
CA ASP A 137 -1.88 6.33 8.15
C ASP A 137 -1.72 7.45 7.12
N ILE A 138 -2.03 8.67 7.56
CA ILE A 138 -1.94 9.90 6.77
C ILE A 138 -1.24 10.99 7.58
N LYS A 139 -0.32 11.72 6.95
CA LYS A 139 0.43 12.83 7.55
C LYS A 139 0.62 13.98 6.57
N ALA A 140 0.37 15.21 7.01
CA ALA A 140 0.60 16.40 6.19
C ALA A 140 1.07 17.59 7.01
N GLU A 141 1.76 18.50 6.32
CA GLU A 141 2.04 19.86 6.79
C GLU A 141 1.28 20.81 5.88
N LEU A 142 0.39 21.62 6.46
CA LEU A 142 -0.59 22.42 5.76
C LEU A 142 -0.41 23.89 6.16
N ALA A 143 -0.66 24.80 5.21
CA ALA A 143 -0.65 26.24 5.51
C ALA A 143 -1.93 26.69 6.23
N ASN A 144 -3.03 25.94 6.07
CA ASN A 144 -4.36 26.29 6.57
C ASN A 144 -5.00 25.11 7.30
N ASN A 145 -5.98 25.40 8.15
CA ASN A 145 -6.82 24.39 8.77
C ASN A 145 -7.77 23.79 7.71
N PRO A 146 -7.67 22.50 7.36
CA PRO A 146 -8.55 21.89 6.36
C PRO A 146 -10.02 21.83 6.83
N VAL A 147 -10.28 21.87 8.14
CA VAL A 147 -11.64 21.85 8.70
C VAL A 147 -12.36 23.17 8.46
N ASP A 148 -11.65 24.30 8.52
CA ASP A 148 -12.23 25.63 8.30
C ASP A 148 -12.25 26.00 6.80
N GLN A 149 -11.42 25.36 5.99
CA GLN A 149 -11.25 25.66 4.56
C GLN A 149 -11.42 24.39 3.71
N PRO A 150 -12.66 23.91 3.50
CA PRO A 150 -12.93 22.66 2.79
C PRO A 150 -12.44 22.65 1.33
N SER A 151 -12.32 23.83 0.71
CA SER A 151 -11.84 23.95 -0.68
C SER A 151 -10.32 24.13 -0.81
N ALA A 152 -9.59 24.27 0.29
CA ALA A 152 -8.14 24.43 0.24
C ALA A 152 -7.48 23.12 -0.21
N GLU A 153 -6.38 23.23 -0.96
CA GLU A 153 -5.60 22.08 -1.40
C GLU A 153 -5.00 21.33 -0.20
N LEU A 154 -5.10 20.01 -0.22
CA LEU A 154 -4.57 19.12 0.78
C LEU A 154 -3.71 18.05 0.10
N ALA A 155 -2.40 18.14 0.32
CA ALA A 155 -1.44 17.12 -0.08
C ALA A 155 -0.88 16.44 1.17
N ALA A 156 -1.00 15.12 1.25
CA ALA A 156 -0.53 14.36 2.40
C ALA A 156 0.28 13.14 1.98
N LYS A 157 1.21 12.73 2.85
CA LYS A 157 1.87 11.42 2.73
C LYS A 157 0.95 10.39 3.35
N VAL A 158 0.76 9.29 2.63
CA VAL A 158 -0.03 8.14 3.08
C VAL A 158 0.84 6.91 3.08
N TYR A 159 0.58 6.01 4.03
CA TYR A 159 1.35 4.80 4.16
C TYR A 159 0.49 3.66 4.71
N ILE A 160 0.78 2.45 4.27
CA ILE A 160 0.18 1.20 4.78
C ILE A 160 1.28 0.50 5.59
N LEU A 161 1.00 0.19 6.85
CA LEU A 161 1.89 -0.57 7.71
C LEU A 161 1.27 -1.95 7.97
N ASN A 162 1.78 -2.96 7.27
CA ASN A 162 1.35 -4.36 7.40
C ASN A 162 -0.18 -4.51 7.45
N SER A 163 -0.89 -4.00 6.44
CA SER A 163 -2.32 -4.27 6.27
C SER A 163 -2.52 -5.46 5.35
N MET A 164 -3.63 -6.16 5.51
CA MET A 164 -4.06 -7.12 4.49
C MET A 164 -4.65 -6.38 3.30
N ALA A 165 -4.17 -6.68 2.09
CA ALA A 165 -4.75 -6.19 0.84
C ALA A 165 -4.83 -7.35 -0.15
N ALA A 166 -6.04 -7.63 -0.67
CA ALA A 166 -6.29 -8.76 -1.58
C ALA A 166 -5.73 -10.11 -1.06
N GLY A 167 -5.84 -10.35 0.25
CA GLY A 167 -5.39 -11.60 0.88
C GLY A 167 -3.88 -11.69 1.13
N ARG A 168 -3.11 -10.62 0.94
CA ARG A 168 -1.66 -10.59 1.19
C ARG A 168 -1.32 -9.52 2.21
N TRP A 169 -0.28 -9.78 3.00
CA TRP A 169 0.32 -8.75 3.84
C TRP A 169 1.02 -7.74 2.94
N THR A 170 0.67 -6.48 3.16
CA THR A 170 1.07 -5.39 2.29
C THR A 170 1.63 -4.25 3.12
N ASN A 171 2.77 -3.73 2.65
CA ASN A 171 3.29 -2.44 3.04
C ASN A 171 3.16 -1.48 1.86
N GLY A 172 3.04 -0.19 2.12
CA GLY A 172 2.95 0.75 1.02
C GLY A 172 3.21 2.18 1.44
N TYR A 173 3.59 2.99 0.46
CA TYR A 173 3.83 4.41 0.63
C TYR A 173 3.34 5.16 -0.60
N GLY A 174 2.89 6.39 -0.39
CA GLY A 174 2.49 7.25 -1.48
C GLY A 174 1.88 8.54 -1.00
N THR A 175 0.93 9.05 -1.77
CA THR A 175 0.40 10.40 -1.61
C THR A 175 -1.11 10.41 -1.67
N TYR A 176 -1.69 11.25 -0.83
CA TYR A 176 -3.04 11.76 -0.99
C TYR A 176 -2.96 13.16 -1.60
N ALA A 177 -3.75 13.41 -2.64
CA ALA A 177 -3.88 14.71 -3.27
C ALA A 177 -5.37 15.05 -3.40
N GLY A 178 -5.80 16.13 -2.76
CA GLY A 178 -7.21 16.49 -2.73
C GLY A 178 -7.45 17.85 -2.09
N ASN A 179 -8.58 17.95 -1.37
CA ASN A 179 -9.00 19.18 -0.71
C ASN A 179 -9.29 18.98 0.79
N GLY A 180 -9.62 20.08 1.48
CA GLY A 180 -9.98 20.11 2.91
C GLY A 180 -11.26 19.32 3.27
N SER A 181 -12.13 19.03 2.30
CA SER A 181 -13.25 18.08 2.47
C SER A 181 -12.82 16.61 2.43
N PHE A 182 -11.54 16.32 2.15
CA PHE A 182 -11.00 14.99 1.93
C PHE A 182 -11.47 14.31 0.63
N GLU A 183 -11.95 15.09 -0.35
CA GLU A 183 -12.15 14.59 -1.71
C GLU A 183 -10.85 14.74 -2.52
N GLY A 184 -10.53 13.75 -3.33
CA GLY A 184 -9.25 13.68 -4.01
C GLY A 184 -8.87 12.26 -4.40
N SER A 185 -7.58 11.97 -4.47
CA SER A 185 -7.08 10.63 -4.77
C SER A 185 -6.02 10.18 -3.78
N ILE A 186 -6.01 8.88 -3.50
CA ILE A 186 -4.92 8.16 -2.84
C ILE A 186 -4.18 7.38 -3.91
N THR A 187 -2.87 7.51 -3.98
CA THR A 187 -2.01 6.68 -4.83
C THR A 187 -0.87 6.10 -4.00
N LEU A 188 -0.64 4.80 -4.12
CA LEU A 188 0.32 4.04 -3.32
C LEU A 188 1.17 3.11 -4.19
N ASN A 189 2.45 3.04 -3.88
CA ASN A 189 3.29 1.91 -4.23
C ASN A 189 3.16 0.86 -3.12
N ILE A 190 2.74 -0.33 -3.50
CA ILE A 190 2.44 -1.45 -2.60
C ILE A 190 3.47 -2.55 -2.80
N ASP A 191 4.07 -2.98 -1.70
CA ASP A 191 4.89 -4.17 -1.58
C ASP A 191 4.06 -5.28 -0.92
N SER A 192 3.67 -6.29 -1.71
CA SER A 192 2.88 -7.43 -1.22
C SER A 192 3.76 -8.65 -0.97
N HIS A 193 3.71 -9.16 0.25
CA HIS A 193 4.40 -10.39 0.64
C HIS A 193 3.71 -11.63 0.03
N PRO A 194 4.48 -12.71 -0.23
CA PRO A 194 3.89 -13.96 -0.69
C PRO A 194 2.90 -14.51 0.34
N ASP A 195 1.82 -15.10 -0.17
CA ASP A 195 0.81 -15.76 0.65
C ASP A 195 1.43 -17.00 1.31
N LEU A 196 1.61 -16.95 2.63
CA LEU A 196 2.18 -18.05 3.42
C LEU A 196 1.24 -19.26 3.54
N THR A 197 -0.02 -19.13 3.07
CA THR A 197 -1.02 -20.21 3.14
C THR A 197 -1.08 -21.08 1.90
N GLN A 198 -0.40 -20.70 0.80
CA GLN A 198 -0.31 -21.57 -0.37
C GLN A 198 0.83 -22.58 -0.18
N PRO A 199 0.56 -23.90 -0.12
CA PRO A 199 1.63 -24.88 -0.22
C PRO A 199 2.35 -24.61 -1.53
N ASN A 200 3.68 -24.51 -1.48
CA ASN A 200 4.50 -24.37 -2.67
C ASN A 200 4.09 -25.46 -3.67
N GLU A 201 3.30 -25.13 -4.68
CA GLU A 201 3.12 -25.97 -5.86
C GLU A 201 4.44 -25.91 -6.65
N ALA A 202 5.48 -26.54 -6.11
CA ALA A 202 6.60 -27.01 -6.87
C ALA A 202 6.05 -28.12 -7.78
N LYS A 203 5.56 -27.71 -8.96
CA LYS A 203 5.14 -28.62 -10.01
C LYS A 203 6.33 -29.49 -10.44
N LYS A 204 6.00 -30.77 -10.60
CA LYS A 204 6.80 -31.92 -11.01
C LYS A 204 7.69 -31.69 -12.22
#